data_AF-A0A835PFJ0-F1
#
_entry.id   AF-A0A835PFJ0-F1
#
_cell.length_a   1.000
_cell.length_b   1.000
_cell.length_c   1.000
_cell.angle_alpha   90.00
_cell.angle_beta   90.00
_cell.angle_gamma   90.00
#
_symmetry.space_group_name_H-M   'P 1'
#
loop_
_entity.id
_entity.type
_entity.pdbx_description
1 polymer ?
#
loop_
_entity_poly.entity_id
_entity_poly.type
_entity_poly.pdbx_seq_one_letter_code
_entity_poly.pdbx_strand_id
1 'polypeptide(L)'
;MKEQELRDCQIQEWYPIFKPYSIRTLFHPLPDDFIRYILGETTATDGESPPPFRLPRPSSGRDPLPRTTANIDPISILDSEPSSFDEEADLT
;
A
#
# COMPACT_ATOMS: atom_id res chain seq x y z
N MET A 1 9.86 -21.53 7.60
CA MET A 1 10.47 -20.29 7.13
C MET A 1 11.31 -19.71 8.26
N LYS A 2 12.61 -19.52 8.05
CA LYS A 2 13.52 -18.93 9.03
C LYS A 2 13.65 -17.43 8.76
N GLU A 3 13.89 -16.64 9.80
CA GLU A 3 14.08 -15.19 9.69
C GLU A 3 15.20 -14.82 8.71
N GLN A 4 16.27 -15.61 8.69
CA GLN A 4 17.39 -15.39 7.76
C GLN A 4 16.96 -15.53 6.29
N GLU A 5 16.16 -16.55 5.99
CA GLU A 5 15.65 -16.78 4.63
C GLU A 5 14.78 -15.59 4.17
N LEU A 6 14.01 -15.00 5.08
CA LEU A 6 13.23 -13.79 4.82
C LEU A 6 14.11 -12.57 4.55
N ARG A 7 15.19 -12.39 5.33
CA ARG A 7 16.14 -11.30 5.14
C ARG A 7 16.84 -11.39 3.80
N ASP A 8 17.33 -12.57 3.43
CA ASP A 8 18.03 -12.79 2.16
C ASP A 8 17.13 -12.50 0.94
N CYS A 9 15.82 -12.61 1.10
CA CYS A 9 14.83 -12.27 0.08
C CYS A 9 14.46 -10.78 0.00
N GLN A 10 14.96 -9.91 0.88
CA GLN A 10 14.73 -8.47 0.75
C GLN A 10 15.41 -7.92 -0.51
N ILE A 11 14.72 -7.03 -1.23
CA ILE A 11 15.26 -6.43 -2.46
C ILE A 11 16.58 -5.69 -2.24
N GLN A 12 16.82 -5.18 -1.04
CA GLN A 12 18.09 -4.54 -0.69
C GLN A 12 19.27 -5.53 -0.65
N GLU A 13 19.00 -6.79 -0.32
CA GLU A 13 20.00 -7.86 -0.20
C GLU A 13 20.28 -8.52 -1.56
N TRP A 14 19.23 -8.93 -2.29
CA TRP A 14 19.43 -9.66 -3.54
C TRP A 14 19.71 -8.76 -4.75
N TYR A 15 19.19 -7.52 -4.78
CA TYR A 15 19.33 -6.67 -5.97
C TYR A 15 20.79 -6.36 -6.34
N PRO A 16 21.72 -6.06 -5.41
CA PRO A 16 23.13 -5.86 -5.76
C PRO A 16 23.76 -7.05 -6.50
N ILE A 17 23.38 -8.27 -6.14
CA ILE A 17 23.90 -9.52 -6.71
C ILE A 17 23.31 -9.76 -8.10
N PHE A 18 22.00 -9.55 -8.24
CA PHE A 18 21.26 -9.83 -9.48
C PHE A 18 21.03 -8.60 -10.36
N LYS A 19 21.67 -7.47 -10.06
CA LYS A 19 21.51 -6.19 -10.78
C LYS A 19 21.63 -6.31 -12.31
N PRO A 20 22.59 -7.08 -12.89
CA PRO A 20 22.70 -7.22 -14.34
C PRO A 20 21.50 -7.93 -14.99
N TYR A 21 20.76 -8.71 -14.20
CA TYR A 21 19.64 -9.53 -14.64
C TYR A 21 18.28 -8.97 -14.20
N SER A 22 18.28 -7.80 -13.56
CA SER A 22 17.09 -7.18 -12.98
C SER A 22 16.77 -5.85 -13.68
N ILE A 23 15.52 -5.42 -13.57
CA ILE A 23 15.12 -4.08 -14.00
C ILE A 23 15.89 -3.05 -13.17
N ARG A 24 16.31 -1.95 -13.81
CA ARG A 24 16.98 -0.86 -13.10
C ARG A 24 16.05 -0.27 -12.03
N THR A 25 16.43 -0.46 -10.78
CA THR A 25 15.71 -0.01 -9.59
C THR A 25 16.49 1.08 -8.86
N LEU A 26 15.77 2.08 -8.36
CA LEU A 26 16.26 3.11 -7.45
C LEU A 26 15.66 2.86 -6.06
N PHE A 27 16.47 3.02 -5.03
CA PHE A 27 16.03 2.88 -3.64
C PHE A 27 15.81 4.26 -3.04
N HIS A 28 14.61 4.49 -2.54
CA HIS A 28 14.28 5.68 -1.78
C HIS A 28 14.08 5.29 -0.31
N PRO A 29 14.71 6.00 0.64
CA PRO A 29 14.39 5.82 2.05
C PRO A 29 12.91 6.17 2.25
N LEU A 30 12.24 5.40 3.10
CA LEU A 30 10.83 5.60 3.36
C LEU A 30 10.67 6.82 4.28
N PRO A 31 9.95 7.88 3.88
CA PRO A 31 9.76 9.04 4.74
C PRO A 31 8.98 8.68 6.01
N ASP A 32 9.34 9.25 7.15
CA ASP A 32 8.67 8.95 8.43
C ASP A 32 7.16 9.27 8.39
N ASP A 33 6.76 10.34 7.70
CA ASP A 33 5.35 10.67 7.48
C ASP A 33 4.61 9.58 6.70
N PHE A 34 5.30 8.92 5.76
CA PHE A 34 4.72 7.82 5.00
C PHE A 34 4.64 6.53 5.83
N ILE A 35 5.61 6.29 6.72
CA ILE A 35 5.55 5.19 7.67
C ILE A 35 4.37 5.37 8.62
N ARG A 36 4.24 6.55 9.24
CA ARG A 36 3.08 6.91 10.07
C ARG A 36 1.76 6.76 9.32
N TYR A 37 1.74 7.16 8.05
CA TYR A 37 0.58 6.96 7.18
C TYR A 37 0.21 5.48 7.01
N ILE A 38 1.18 4.61 6.70
CA ILE A 38 0.96 3.16 6.56
C ILE A 38 0.49 2.54 7.89
N LEU A 39 1.07 2.95 9.01
CA LEU A 39 0.75 2.42 10.34
C LEU A 39 -0.58 2.95 10.90
N GLY A 40 -1.22 3.92 10.25
CA GLY A 40 -2.47 4.50 10.75
C GLY A 40 -2.28 5.37 12.00
N GLU A 41 -1.04 5.72 12.34
CA GLU A 41 -0.74 6.56 13.50
C GLU A 41 -1.32 7.97 13.26
N THR A 42 -2.34 8.32 14.04
CA THR A 42 -2.90 9.67 14.01
C THR A 42 -1.92 10.61 14.69
N THR A 43 -1.45 11.65 14.00
CA THR A 43 -0.70 12.77 14.61
C THR A 43 -1.61 13.69 15.45
N ALA A 44 -2.74 13.17 15.93
CA ALA A 44 -3.72 13.88 16.73
C ALA A 44 -3.27 13.97 18.19
N THR A 45 -2.18 14.70 18.43
CA THR A 45 -1.97 15.36 19.71
C THR A 45 -2.52 16.77 19.55
N ASP A 46 -3.67 17.02 20.16
CA ASP A 46 -4.20 18.35 20.48
C ASP A 46 -4.19 19.40 19.36
N GLY A 47 -5.24 19.40 18.54
CA GLY A 47 -5.72 20.58 17.82
C GLY A 47 -4.99 21.01 16.53
N GLU A 48 -3.76 20.56 16.30
CA GLU A 48 -2.98 20.89 15.10
C GLU A 48 -2.28 19.64 14.55
N SER A 49 -3.07 18.73 13.98
CA SER A 49 -2.50 17.57 13.30
C SER A 49 -1.90 18.00 11.95
N PRO A 50 -0.62 17.69 11.65
CA PRO A 50 -0.09 17.82 10.31
C PRO A 50 -0.95 17.02 9.32
N PRO A 51 -1.12 17.52 8.09
CA PRO A 51 -1.94 16.84 7.10
C PRO A 51 -1.36 15.45 6.81
N PRO A 52 -2.21 14.42 6.61
CA PRO A 52 -1.74 13.07 6.31
C PRO A 52 -0.85 13.09 5.06
N PHE A 53 0.11 12.17 4.99
CA PHE A 53 0.86 11.93 3.77
C PHE A 53 -0.13 11.75 2.61
N ARG A 54 -0.06 12.65 1.61
CA ARG A 54 -0.97 12.62 0.47
C ARG A 54 -0.38 11.77 -0.63
N LEU A 55 -1.00 10.64 -0.90
CA LEU A 55 -0.67 9.84 -2.07
C LEU A 55 -0.93 10.65 -3.35
N PRO A 56 -0.10 10.50 -4.40
CA PRO A 56 -0.41 11.02 -5.72
C PRO A 56 -1.79 10.56 -6.17
N ARG A 57 -2.53 11.43 -6.88
CA ARG A 57 -3.83 11.05 -7.41
C ARG A 57 -3.65 9.94 -8.46
N PRO A 58 -4.24 8.76 -8.25
CA PRO A 58 -4.17 7.66 -9.20
C PRO A 58 -4.90 8.07 -10.49
N SER A 59 -4.36 7.69 -11.65
CA SER A 59 -4.99 7.96 -12.95
C SER A 59 -6.31 7.20 -13.13
N SER A 60 -6.50 6.10 -12.40
CA SER A 60 -7.74 5.32 -12.36
C SER A 60 -8.84 5.96 -11.51
N GLY A 61 -8.54 7.02 -10.73
CA GLY A 61 -9.47 7.61 -9.76
C GLY A 61 -9.74 6.75 -8.52
N ARG A 62 -9.26 5.50 -8.49
CA ARG A 62 -9.40 4.58 -7.35
C ARG A 62 -8.20 4.73 -6.42
N ASP A 63 -8.43 5.06 -5.16
CA ASP A 63 -7.39 5.10 -4.12
C ASP A 63 -6.64 3.75 -4.08
N PRO A 64 -5.31 3.72 -4.34
CA PRO A 64 -4.54 2.48 -4.33
C PRO A 64 -4.34 1.92 -2.91
N LEU A 65 -4.49 2.75 -1.88
CA LEU A 65 -4.34 2.35 -0.48
C LEU A 65 -5.52 2.87 0.35
N PRO A 66 -6.75 2.37 0.08
CA PRO A 66 -7.94 2.82 0.78
C PRO A 66 -7.78 2.50 2.27
N ARG A 67 -7.79 3.53 3.11
CA ARG A 67 -7.68 3.35 4.56
C ARG A 67 -8.99 2.78 5.07
N THR A 68 -8.96 1.53 5.52
CA THR A 68 -10.12 0.88 6.14
C THR A 68 -10.43 1.58 7.46
N THR A 69 -11.40 2.49 7.46
CA THR A 69 -11.84 3.22 8.67
C THR A 69 -12.72 2.37 9.59
N ALA A 70 -13.05 1.15 9.17
CA ALA A 70 -13.74 0.18 9.98
C ALA A 70 -12.72 -0.86 10.47
N ASN A 71 -12.84 -1.27 11.73
CA ASN A 71 -12.08 -2.35 12.35
C ASN A 71 -12.46 -3.69 11.69
N ILE A 72 -12.06 -3.88 10.43
CA ILE A 72 -12.40 -5.02 9.60
C ILE A 72 -11.27 -6.04 9.72
N ASP A 73 -11.68 -7.26 10.03
CA ASP A 73 -10.95 -8.52 9.79
C ASP A 73 -9.99 -8.45 8.59
N PRO A 74 -8.64 -8.34 8.65
CA PRO A 74 -7.83 -8.40 7.42
C PRO A 74 -8.10 -9.65 6.57
N ILE A 75 -8.57 -10.74 7.18
CA ILE A 75 -9.01 -11.96 6.47
C ILE A 75 -10.34 -11.73 5.73
N SER A 76 -11.27 -10.94 6.29
CA SER A 76 -12.58 -10.65 5.69
C SER A 76 -12.51 -9.77 4.42
N ILE A 77 -11.42 -9.02 4.23
CA ILE A 77 -11.20 -8.20 3.04
C ILE A 77 -10.89 -9.08 1.81
N LEU A 78 -10.20 -10.20 2.01
CA LEU A 78 -9.87 -11.15 0.93
C LEU A 78 -11.08 -11.97 0.45
N ASP A 79 -12.05 -12.21 1.34
CA ASP A 79 -13.31 -12.91 1.03
C ASP A 79 -14.39 -12.00 0.43
N SER A 80 -14.12 -10.69 0.33
CA SER A 80 -15.03 -9.77 -0.34
C SER A 80 -14.88 -9.94 -1.85
N GLU A 81 -15.67 -10.85 -2.42
CA GLU A 81 -15.83 -11.04 -3.86
C GLU A 81 -16.02 -9.68 -4.57
N PRO A 82 -15.44 -9.48 -5.76
CA PRO A 82 -15.69 -8.27 -6.53
C PRO A 82 -17.18 -8.24 -6.90
N SER A 83 -17.95 -7.37 -6.22
CA SER A 83 -19.35 -7.09 -6.58
C SER A 83 -19.43 -6.89 -8.09
N SER A 84 -20.25 -7.73 -8.72
CA SER A 84 -20.41 -7.82 -10.17
C SER A 84 -20.65 -6.44 -10.77
N PHE A 85 -19.93 -6.18 -11.86
CA PHE A 85 -20.27 -5.18 -12.84
C PHE A 85 -21.50 -5.71 -13.57
N ASP A 86 -22.70 -5.34 -13.11
CA ASP A 86 -23.92 -5.55 -13.87
C ASP A 86 -24.22 -4.31 -14.71
N GLU A 87 -24.16 -4.57 -16.00
CA GLU A 87 -24.23 -3.71 -17.15
C GLU A 87 -25.71 -3.44 -17.47
N GLU A 88 -26.31 -2.37 -16.94
CA GLU A 88 -27.63 -1.92 -17.41
C GLU A 88 -27.44 -1.06 -18.66
N ALA A 89 -27.22 -1.76 -19.78
CA ALA A 89 -27.39 -1.22 -21.11
C ALA A 89 -28.89 -0.99 -21.37
N ASP A 90 -29.25 0.29 -21.41
CA ASP A 90 -30.43 0.84 -22.05
C ASP A 90 -30.77 0.13 -23.38
N LEU A 91 -31.93 -0.55 -23.43
CA LEU A 91 -32.71 -0.84 -24.64
C LEU A 91 -34.03 -1.53 -24.27
N THR A 92 -35.13 -0.77 -24.14
CA THR A 92 -36.29 -0.72 -25.07
C THR A 92 -37.43 0.09 -24.43
#